data_AF-A0A3N6TUK6-F1
#
_entry.id   AF-A0A3N6TUK6-F1
#
_cell.length_a   1.000
_cell.length_b   1.000
_cell.length_c   1.000
_cell.angle_alpha   90.00
_cell.angle_beta   90.00
_cell.angle_gamma   90.00
#
_symmetry.space_group_name_H-M   'P 1'
#
loop_
_entity.id
_entity.type
_entity.pdbx_description
1 polymer ?
#
loop_
_entity_poly.entity_id
_entity_poly.type
_entity_poly.pdbx_seq_one_letter_code
_entity_poly.pdbx_strand_id
1 'polypeptide(L)'
;MSKFNESLSSPTQITSFEYTADDNLSSGFHDQNFNNLVSSTFNEVSETNAQFKDVINTLSQSPRFTSDPETLLVLQNYVGEYTNHISLVSALARKTVSTIETLEKSQ
;
A
#
# COMPACT_ATOMS: atom_id res chain seq x y z
N MET A 1 23.35 0.37 0.51
CA MET A 1 22.23 1.32 0.69
C MET A 1 22.18 2.35 -0.46
N SER A 2 21.98 1.92 -1.71
CA SER A 2 21.95 2.86 -2.86
C SER A 2 20.74 2.67 -3.78
N LYS A 3 20.14 1.48 -3.82
CA LYS A 3 19.05 1.15 -4.76
C LYS A 3 17.69 1.77 -4.42
N PHE A 4 17.49 2.20 -3.17
CA PHE A 4 16.21 2.75 -2.72
C PHE A 4 16.01 4.20 -3.18
N ASN A 5 17.10 4.97 -3.33
CA ASN A 5 17.03 6.36 -3.80
C ASN A 5 16.76 6.47 -5.31
N GLU A 6 17.30 5.56 -6.13
CA GLU A 6 17.04 5.57 -7.58
C GLU A 6 15.56 5.32 -7.90
N SER A 7 14.90 4.41 -7.19
CA SER A 7 13.46 4.11 -7.41
C SER A 7 12.53 5.28 -7.06
N LEU A 8 12.93 6.17 -6.16
CA LEU A 8 12.18 7.38 -5.79
C LEU A 8 12.56 8.60 -6.65
N SER A 9 13.62 8.50 -7.45
CA SER A 9 14.06 9.60 -8.33
C SER A 9 13.27 9.63 -9.63
N SER A 10 12.89 8.46 -10.17
CA SER A 10 12.14 8.35 -11.44
C SER A 10 10.73 8.96 -11.39
N PRO A 11 9.95 8.89 -10.29
CA PRO A 11 8.61 9.49 -10.24
C PRO A 11 8.61 10.99 -9.94
N THR A 12 9.74 11.56 -9.51
CA THR A 12 9.79 12.93 -8.94
C THR A 12 10.50 13.93 -9.87
N GLN A 13 10.85 13.54 -11.08
CA GLN A 13 11.48 14.45 -12.04
C GLN A 13 10.41 15.39 -12.62
N ILE A 14 10.20 16.52 -11.95
CA ILE A 14 9.40 17.64 -12.43
C ILE A 14 10.13 18.21 -13.66
N THR A 15 9.71 17.79 -14.84
CA THR A 15 10.20 18.32 -16.12
C THR A 15 9.81 19.79 -16.26
N SER A 16 10.81 20.64 -16.48
CA SER A 16 10.62 22.06 -16.78
C SER A 16 9.83 22.20 -18.07
N PHE A 17 8.70 22.93 -18.01
CA PHE A 17 7.85 23.20 -19.15
C PHE A 17 8.56 24.07 -20.20
N GLU A 18 9.01 23.46 -21.29
CA GLU A 18 9.06 24.12 -22.59
C GLU A 18 7.99 23.48 -23.49
N TYR A 19 6.96 24.26 -23.79
CA TYR A 19 5.85 23.88 -24.66
C TYR A 19 6.41 23.58 -26.07
N THR A 20 6.56 22.29 -26.41
CA THR A 20 6.62 21.83 -27.80
C THR A 20 5.58 20.74 -27.99
N ALA A 21 4.68 20.99 -28.93
CA ALA A 21 3.52 20.17 -29.21
C ALA A 21 3.95 18.84 -29.83
N ASP A 22 4.08 17.78 -29.02
CA ASP A 22 4.10 16.37 -29.44
C ASP A 22 3.83 15.38 -28.27
N ASP A 23 2.99 15.77 -27.29
CA ASP A 23 2.94 15.12 -25.95
C ASP A 23 1.81 14.09 -25.72
N ASN A 24 1.13 13.63 -26.77
CA ASN A 24 -0.02 12.71 -26.62
C ASN A 24 0.34 11.22 -26.53
N LEU A 25 1.57 10.82 -26.89
CA LEU A 25 2.02 9.43 -26.79
C LEU A 25 2.67 9.14 -25.42
N SER A 26 3.39 10.10 -24.85
CA SER A 26 4.15 9.94 -23.59
C SER A 26 3.25 9.84 -22.35
N SER A 27 2.20 10.67 -22.28
CA SER A 27 1.21 10.68 -21.19
C SER A 27 0.46 9.35 -21.06
N GLY A 28 0.07 8.74 -22.19
CA GLY A 28 -0.64 7.45 -22.22
C GLY A 28 0.18 6.28 -21.66
N PHE A 29 1.49 6.23 -21.90
CA PHE A 29 2.36 5.18 -21.34
C PHE A 29 2.64 5.38 -19.85
N HIS A 30 2.77 6.64 -19.40
CA HIS A 30 2.95 6.96 -17.98
C HIS A 30 1.70 6.61 -17.17
N ASP A 31 0.52 6.98 -17.65
CA ASP A 31 -0.76 6.69 -17.00
C ASP A 31 -1.05 5.19 -16.96
N GLN A 32 -0.76 4.45 -18.03
CA GLN A 32 -0.93 2.99 -18.02
C GLN A 32 -0.01 2.30 -17.02
N ASN A 33 1.26 2.73 -16.92
CA ASN A 33 2.20 2.16 -15.96
C ASN A 33 1.78 2.47 -14.51
N PHE A 34 1.38 3.72 -14.24
CA PHE A 34 0.89 4.11 -12.93
C PHE A 34 -0.40 3.36 -12.54
N ASN A 35 -1.37 3.26 -13.44
CA ASN A 35 -2.61 2.52 -13.19
C ASN A 35 -2.35 1.03 -12.93
N ASN A 36 -1.42 0.42 -13.68
CA ASN A 36 -1.00 -0.96 -13.45
C ASN A 36 -0.31 -1.12 -12.09
N LEU A 37 0.55 -0.17 -11.71
CA LEU A 37 1.19 -0.17 -10.40
C LEU A 37 0.13 -0.09 -9.29
N VAL A 38 -0.79 0.88 -9.35
CA VAL A 38 -1.87 1.05 -8.36
C VAL A 38 -2.73 -0.21 -8.27
N SER A 39 -3.12 -0.78 -9.40
CA SER A 39 -3.92 -2.02 -9.43
C SER A 39 -3.15 -3.19 -8.81
N SER A 40 -1.87 -3.36 -9.16
CA SER A 40 -1.04 -4.45 -8.62
C SER A 40 -0.82 -4.30 -7.12
N THR A 41 -0.50 -3.11 -6.62
CA THR A 41 -0.36 -2.82 -5.19
C THR A 41 -1.67 -3.02 -4.44
N PHE A 42 -2.81 -2.61 -5.00
CA PHE A 42 -4.11 -2.85 -4.39
C PHE A 42 -4.38 -4.36 -4.25
N ASN A 43 -4.11 -5.14 -5.30
CA ASN A 43 -4.29 -6.59 -5.28
C ASN A 43 -3.38 -7.25 -4.24
N GLU A 44 -2.11 -6.86 -4.18
CA GLU A 44 -1.14 -7.36 -3.19
C GLU A 44 -1.57 -7.07 -1.75
N VAL A 45 -2.00 -5.84 -1.47
CA VAL A 45 -2.51 -5.44 -0.15
C VAL A 45 -3.80 -6.20 0.20
N SER A 46 -4.69 -6.39 -0.78
CA SER A 46 -5.93 -7.13 -0.61
C SER A 46 -5.66 -8.61 -0.31
N GLU A 47 -4.75 -9.24 -1.06
CA GLU A 47 -4.34 -10.63 -0.86
C GLU A 47 -3.69 -10.81 0.52
N THR A 48 -2.75 -9.94 0.88
CA THR A 48 -2.09 -9.95 2.19
C THR A 48 -3.12 -9.82 3.33
N ASN A 49 -4.09 -8.94 3.21
CA ASN A 49 -5.19 -8.79 4.17
C ASN A 49 -6.06 -10.07 4.28
N ALA A 50 -6.32 -10.75 3.16
CA ALA A 50 -7.03 -12.03 3.17
C ALA A 50 -6.21 -13.13 3.87
N GLN A 51 -4.90 -13.22 3.57
CA GLN A 51 -3.99 -14.19 4.17
C GLN A 51 -3.88 -14.00 5.70
N PHE A 52 -3.74 -12.77 6.18
CA PHE A 52 -3.74 -12.51 7.63
C PHE A 52 -5.02 -13.02 8.30
N LYS A 53 -6.18 -12.71 7.72
CA LYS A 53 -7.47 -13.15 8.27
C LYS A 53 -7.62 -14.67 8.26
N ASP A 54 -7.21 -15.33 7.19
CA ASP A 54 -7.29 -16.79 7.06
C ASP A 54 -6.42 -17.49 8.10
N VAL A 55 -5.18 -17.03 8.29
CA VAL A 55 -4.27 -17.56 9.31
C VAL A 55 -4.83 -17.31 10.70
N ILE A 56 -5.26 -16.09 11.03
CA ILE A 56 -5.83 -15.77 12.35
C ILE A 56 -7.08 -16.62 12.62
N ASN A 57 -7.97 -16.78 11.64
CA ASN A 57 -9.17 -17.61 11.79
C ASN A 57 -8.81 -19.08 12.00
N THR A 58 -7.89 -19.62 11.20
CA THR A 58 -7.45 -21.01 11.32
C THR A 58 -6.81 -21.30 12.67
N LEU A 59 -5.94 -20.40 13.15
CA LEU A 59 -5.26 -20.55 14.43
C LEU A 59 -6.23 -20.37 15.61
N SER A 60 -7.12 -19.38 15.55
CA SER A 60 -8.09 -19.11 16.63
C SER A 60 -9.16 -20.19 16.79
N GLN A 61 -9.45 -20.96 15.73
CA GLN A 61 -10.37 -22.10 15.79
C GLN A 61 -9.74 -23.36 16.39
N SER A 62 -8.41 -23.39 16.54
CA SER A 62 -7.70 -24.54 17.07
C SER A 62 -7.52 -24.42 18.59
N PRO A 63 -8.09 -25.34 19.40
CA PRO A 63 -7.93 -25.32 20.86
C PRO A 63 -6.46 -25.39 21.31
N ARG A 64 -5.59 -25.97 20.47
CA ARG A 64 -4.15 -26.05 20.74
C ARG A 64 -3.47 -24.67 20.74
N PHE A 65 -4.00 -23.69 20.03
CA PHE A 65 -3.46 -22.33 19.95
C PHE A 65 -4.16 -21.35 20.90
N THR A 66 -5.33 -21.71 21.45
CA THR A 66 -6.08 -20.85 22.38
C THR A 66 -5.93 -21.26 23.84
N SER A 67 -5.52 -22.50 24.11
CA SER A 67 -5.42 -23.05 25.47
C SER A 67 -4.01 -23.16 26.03
N ASP A 68 -2.98 -23.00 25.18
CA ASP A 68 -1.58 -22.99 25.59
C ASP A 68 -1.02 -21.55 25.54
N PRO A 69 -0.44 -21.02 26.64
CA PRO A 69 0.02 -19.63 26.71
C PRO A 69 1.08 -19.25 25.66
N GLU A 70 1.98 -20.17 25.34
CA GLU A 70 3.08 -19.92 24.38
C GLU A 70 2.52 -19.77 22.96
N THR A 71 1.64 -20.66 22.54
CA THR A 71 0.98 -20.58 21.23
C THR A 71 -0.05 -19.45 21.15
N LEU A 72 -0.69 -19.09 22.27
CA LEU A 72 -1.57 -17.93 22.34
C LEU A 72 -0.81 -16.61 22.15
N LEU A 73 0.43 -16.51 22.67
CA LEU A 73 1.29 -15.34 22.44
C LEU A 73 1.63 -15.18 20.95
N VAL A 74 1.88 -16.29 20.24
CA VAL A 74 2.11 -16.27 18.79
C VAL A 74 0.87 -15.75 18.06
N LEU A 75 -0.32 -16.24 18.41
CA LEU A 75 -1.58 -15.74 17.84
C LEU A 75 -1.79 -14.24 18.13
N GLN A 76 -1.49 -13.79 19.34
CA GLN A 76 -1.56 -12.37 19.71
C GLN A 76 -0.61 -11.52 18.86
N ASN A 77 0.61 -11.99 18.60
CA ASN A 77 1.55 -11.28 17.74
C ASN A 77 1.01 -11.15 16.31
N TYR A 78 0.46 -12.23 15.74
CA TYR A 78 -0.16 -12.18 14.40
C TYR A 78 -1.32 -11.17 14.32
N VAL A 79 -2.18 -11.13 15.34
CA VAL A 79 -3.27 -10.14 15.42
C VAL A 79 -2.70 -8.72 15.52
N GLY A 80 -1.63 -8.52 16.30
CA GLY A 80 -0.93 -7.25 16.42
C GLY A 80 -0.33 -6.76 15.10
N GLU A 81 0.37 -7.64 14.38
CA GLU A 81 0.95 -7.36 13.07
C GLU A 81 -0.14 -6.98 12.05
N TYR A 82 -1.22 -7.75 11.97
CA TYR A 82 -2.37 -7.44 11.12
C TYR A 82 -2.96 -6.06 11.44
N THR A 83 -3.16 -5.77 12.73
CA THR A 83 -3.73 -4.49 13.19
C THR A 83 -2.83 -3.31 12.80
N ASN A 84 -1.52 -3.46 13.00
CA ASN A 84 -0.55 -2.43 12.62
C ASN A 84 -0.53 -2.19 11.11
N HIS A 85 -0.52 -3.28 10.32
CA HIS A 85 -0.52 -3.21 8.86
C HIS A 85 -1.75 -2.48 8.33
N ILE A 86 -2.96 -2.90 8.71
CA ILE A 86 -4.20 -2.29 8.19
C ILE A 86 -4.35 -0.83 8.65
N SER A 87 -3.89 -0.52 9.88
CA SER A 87 -3.91 0.84 10.41
C SER A 87 -2.99 1.76 9.63
N LEU A 88 -1.78 1.30 9.30
CA LEU A 88 -0.82 2.07 8.50
C LEU A 88 -1.36 2.36 7.09
N VAL A 89 -1.85 1.32 6.40
CA VAL A 89 -2.43 1.46 5.05
C VAL A 89 -3.60 2.44 5.07
N SER A 90 -4.51 2.30 6.04
CA SER A 90 -5.68 3.18 6.15
C SER A 90 -5.30 4.62 6.48
N ALA A 91 -4.34 4.83 7.38
CA ALA A 91 -3.87 6.16 7.75
C ALA A 91 -3.21 6.87 6.57
N LEU A 92 -2.36 6.16 5.82
CA LEU A 92 -1.71 6.69 4.64
C LEU A 92 -2.73 7.05 3.56
N ALA A 93 -3.64 6.14 3.22
CA ALA A 93 -4.68 6.38 2.22
C ALA A 93 -5.53 7.61 2.58
N ARG A 94 -5.99 7.69 3.84
CA ARG A 94 -6.80 8.81 4.31
C ARG A 94 -6.05 10.13 4.23
N LYS A 95 -4.80 10.18 4.68
CA LYS A 95 -4.00 11.41 4.66
C LYS A 95 -3.73 11.87 3.23
N THR A 96 -3.40 10.96 2.32
CA THR A 96 -3.16 11.28 0.90
C THR A 96 -4.40 11.86 0.24
N VAL A 97 -5.57 11.22 0.43
CA VAL A 97 -6.85 11.74 -0.10
C VAL A 97 -7.14 13.14 0.44
N SER A 98 -7.00 13.35 1.75
CA SER A 98 -7.20 14.69 2.34
C SER A 98 -6.22 15.74 1.80
N THR A 99 -4.97 15.37 1.51
CA THR A 99 -4.00 16.27 0.87
C THR A 99 -4.44 16.64 -0.55
N ILE A 100 -4.89 15.66 -1.35
CA ILE A 100 -5.39 15.92 -2.71
C ILE A 100 -6.62 16.84 -2.67
N GLU A 101 -7.59 16.55 -1.80
CA GLU A 101 -8.78 17.39 -1.60
C GLU A 101 -8.42 18.82 -1.19
N THR A 102 -7.36 18.99 -0.38
CA THR A 102 -6.89 20.31 0.05
C THR A 102 -6.27 21.08 -1.11
N LEU A 103 -5.47 20.42 -1.95
CA LEU A 103 -4.84 21.04 -3.12
C LEU A 103 -5.87 21.41 -4.19
N GLU A 104 -6.87 20.55 -4.42
CA GLU A 104 -7.94 20.78 -5.39
C GLU A 104 -8.82 21.99 -4.99
N LYS A 105 -9.17 22.12 -3.72
CA LYS A 105 -9.90 23.30 -3.20
C LYS A 105 -9.10 24.60 -3.19
N SER A 106 -7.78 24.53 -3.32
CA SER A 106 -6.90 25.70 -3.31
C SER A 106 -6.65 26.30 -4.71
N GLN A 107 -7.12 25.63 -5.77
CA GLN A 107 -7.13 26.18 -7.13
C GLN A 107 -8.33 27.10 -7.35
#